data_AF-A0A1G3CD64-F1
#
_entry.id   AF-A0A1G3CD64-F1
#
_cell.length_a   1.000
_cell.length_b   1.000
_cell.length_c   1.000
_cell.angle_alpha   90.00
_cell.angle_beta   90.00
_cell.angle_gamma   90.00
#
_symmetry.space_group_name_H-M   'P 1'
#
loop_
_entity.id
_entity.type
_entity.pdbx_description
1 polymer ?
#
loop_
_entity_poly.entity_id
_entity_poly.type
_entity_poly.pdbx_seq_one_letter_code
_entity_poly.pdbx_strand_id
1 'polypeptide(L)' 'MKASKKIPLIIGVCFAYILIVYITFNAIAKVHRTNNPKLAKRVVILTFFVDVFIFAGSGYLVYKLKAPTDKK' A
#
# COMPACT_ATOMS: atom_id res chain seq x y z
N MET A 1 1.85 -12.69 20.93
CA MET A 1 2.87 -11.68 20.54
C MET A 1 2.93 -10.55 21.58
N LYS A 2 4.08 -10.29 22.21
CA LYS A 2 4.25 -9.14 23.13
C LYS A 2 3.79 -7.86 22.43
N ALA A 3 3.10 -6.97 23.15
CA ALA A 3 2.54 -5.72 22.60
C ALA A 3 3.57 -4.93 21.78
N SER A 4 4.84 -4.89 22.21
CA SER A 4 5.95 -4.25 21.51
C SER A 4 6.20 -4.74 20.09
N LYS A 5 5.88 -6.00 19.75
CA LYS A 5 6.03 -6.53 18.38
C LYS A 5 4.80 -6.22 17.50
N LYS A 6 3.63 -5.95 18.10
CA LYS A 6 2.40 -5.59 17.36
C LYS A 6 2.43 -4.15 16.87
N ILE A 7 3.00 -3.24 17.67
CA ILE A 7 3.17 -1.82 17.35
C ILE A 7 3.84 -1.59 15.99
N PRO A 8 5.00 -2.17 15.65
CA PRO A 8 5.64 -1.95 14.35
C PRO A 8 4.81 -2.52 13.18
N LEU A 9 4.04 -3.60 13.39
CA LEU A 9 3.16 -4.13 12.35
C LEU A 9 1.98 -3.19 12.06
N ILE A 10 1.37 -2.62 13.10
CA ILE A 10 0.29 -1.64 12.96
C ILE A 10 0.80 -0.36 12.28
N ILE A 11 1.97 0.14 12.69
CA ILE A 11 2.63 1.28 12.04
C ILE A 11 2.88 0.98 10.56
N GLY A 12 3.34 -0.24 10.23
CA GLY A 12 3.53 -0.68 8.85
C GLY A 12 2.25 -0.65 8.01
N VAL A 13 1.11 -1.08 8.56
CA VAL A 13 -0.19 -1.01 7.89
C VAL A 13 -0.64 0.44 7.69
N CYS A 14 -0.51 1.29 8.71
CA CYS A 14 -0.84 2.71 8.59
C CYS A 14 0.02 3.41 7.54
N PHE A 15 1.32 3.11 7.51
CA PHE A 15 2.25 3.68 6.54
C PHE A 15 1.91 3.22 5.11
N ALA A 16 1.57 1.95 4.92
CA ALA A 16 1.12 1.41 3.64
C ALA A 16 -0.13 2.15 3.12
N TYR A 17 -1.09 2.46 4.01
CA TYR A 17 -2.27 3.23 3.63
C TYR A 17 -1.95 4.66 3.19
N ILE A 18 -1.11 5.36 3.95
CA ILE A 18 -0.64 6.72 3.59
C ILE A 18 0.07 6.69 2.23
N LEU A 19 0.89 5.67 2.00
CA LEU A 19 1.63 5.49 0.76
C LEU A 19 0.70 5.31 -0.45
N ILE A 20 -0.35 4.46 -0.32
CA ILE A 20 -1.36 4.28 -1.37
C ILE A 20 -2.01 5.62 -1.70
N VAL A 21 -2.54 6.34 -0.71
CA VAL A 21 -3.20 7.64 -0.93
C VAL A 21 -2.28 8.63 -1.64
N TYR A 22 -1.01 8.71 -1.21
CA TYR A 22 -0.03 9.59 -1.83
C TYR A 22 0.25 9.22 -3.29
N ILE A 23 0.48 7.94 -3.59
CA ILE A 23 0.78 7.45 -4.93
C ILE A 23 -0.43 7.67 -5.86
N THR A 24 -1.64 7.35 -5.40
CA THR A 24 -2.87 7.57 -6.16
C THR A 24 -3.07 9.06 -6.46
N PHE A 25 -2.88 9.95 -5.47
CA PHE A 25 -3.00 11.39 -5.68
C PHE A 25 -1.97 11.92 -6.68
N ASN A 26 -0.71 11.50 -6.55
CA ASN A 26 0.35 11.89 -7.49
C ASN A 26 0.07 11.39 -8.91
N ALA A 27 -0.48 10.18 -9.05
CA ALA A 27 -0.87 9.63 -10.34
C ALA A 27 -1.98 10.45 -10.99
N ILE A 28 -3.03 10.80 -10.23
CA ILE A 28 -4.12 11.66 -10.70
C ILE A 28 -3.58 13.03 -11.11
N ALA A 29 -2.74 13.67 -10.29
CA ALA A 29 -2.15 14.96 -10.61
C ALA A 29 -1.32 14.91 -11.90
N LYS A 30 -0.56 13.82 -12.11
CA LYS A 30 0.26 13.62 -13.31
C LYS A 30 -0.57 13.36 -14.56
N VAL A 31 -1.67 12.60 -14.43
CA VAL A 31 -2.65 12.38 -15.50
C VAL A 31 -3.34 13.69 -15.86
N HIS A 32 -3.77 14.46 -14.87
CA HIS A 32 -4.51 15.70 -15.10
C HIS A 32 -3.64 16.80 -15.73
N ARG A 33 -2.34 16.82 -15.43
CA ARG A 33 -1.38 17.76 -16.03
C ARG A 33 -0.89 17.37 -17.43
N THR A 34 -1.15 16.16 -17.90
CA THR A 34 -0.66 15.69 -19.20
C THR A 34 -1.78 15.69 -20.23
N ASN A 35 -1.53 16.27 -21.41
CA ASN A 35 -2.42 16.15 -22.57
C ASN A 35 -2.16 14.87 -23.39
N ASN A 36 -1.30 13.96 -22.90
CA ASN A 36 -0.95 12.74 -23.61
C ASN A 36 -1.73 11.52 -23.04
N PRO A 37 -2.75 11.00 -23.75
CA PRO A 37 -3.59 9.91 -23.27
C PRO A 37 -2.83 8.59 -23.11
N LYS A 38 -1.78 8.36 -23.90
CA LYS A 38 -0.95 7.14 -23.81
C LYS A 38 -0.14 7.14 -22.51
N LEU A 39 0.40 8.29 -22.13
CA LEU A 39 1.14 8.45 -20.87
C LEU A 39 0.20 8.34 -19.67
N ALA A 40 -0.98 8.97 -19.74
CA ALA A 40 -2.01 8.87 -18.70
C ALA A 40 -2.41 7.42 -18.43
N LYS A 41 -2.74 6.64 -19.48
CA LYS A 41 -3.09 5.22 -19.35
C LYS A 41 -1.99 4.40 -18.68
N ARG A 42 -0.73 4.64 -19.05
CA ARG A 42 0.42 3.94 -18.45
C ARG A 42 0.58 4.27 -16.97
N VAL A 43 0.41 5.54 -16.59
CA VAL A 43 0.48 5.98 -15.19
C VAL A 43 -0.60 5.30 -14.37
N VAL A 44 -1.86 5.32 -14.82
CA VAL A 44 -2.99 4.69 -14.11
C VAL A 44 -2.76 3.19 -13.92
N ILE A 45 -2.34 2.48 -14.98
CA ILE A 45 -2.09 1.03 -14.90
C ILE A 45 -0.94 0.72 -13.92
N LEU A 46 0.15 1.50 -13.98
CA LEU A 46 1.29 1.29 -13.08
C LEU A 46 0.88 1.52 -11.63
N THR A 47 0.15 2.61 -11.36
CA THR A 47 -0.37 2.93 -10.03
C THR A 47 -1.29 1.84 -9.50
N PHE A 48 -2.20 1.31 -10.34
CA PHE A 48 -3.07 0.21 -9.95
C PHE A 48 -2.29 -1.02 -9.47
N PHE A 49 -1.27 -1.46 -10.22
CA PHE A 49 -0.46 -2.60 -9.81
C PHE A 49 0.33 -2.32 -8.53
N VAL A 50 0.90 -1.12 -8.40
CA VAL A 50 1.62 -0.70 -7.19
C VAL A 50 0.70 -0.73 -5.97
N ASP A 51 -0.51 -0.19 -6.08
CA ASP A 51 -1.50 -0.19 -5.01
C ASP A 51 -1.90 -1.61 -4.62
N VAL A 52 -2.09 -2.52 -5.60
CA VAL A 52 -2.36 -3.95 -5.36
C VAL A 52 -1.20 -4.62 -4.60
N PHE A 53 0.06 -4.35 -4.96
CA PHE A 53 1.21 -4.90 -4.25
C PHE A 53 1.30 -4.40 -2.81
N ILE A 54 1.10 -3.09 -2.59
CA ILE A 54 1.12 -2.49 -1.25
C ILE A 54 -0.04 -3.06 -0.41
N PHE A 55 -1.21 -3.25 -1.02
CA PHE A 55 -2.38 -3.84 -0.36
C PHE A 55 -2.18 -5.32 -0.01
N ALA A 56 -1.58 -6.12 -0.90
CA ALA A 56 -1.23 -7.51 -0.60
C ALA A 56 -0.20 -7.59 0.53
N GLY A 57 0.81 -6.71 0.51
CA GLY A 57 1.81 -6.59 1.58
C GLY A 57 1.18 -6.21 2.92
N SER A 58 0.27 -5.24 2.95
CA SER A 58 -0.43 -4.85 4.16
C SER A 58 -1.35 -5.97 4.67
N GLY A 59 -2.02 -6.70 3.76
CA GLY A 59 -2.78 -7.90 4.08
C GLY A 59 -1.95 -8.99 4.76
N TYR A 60 -0.71 -9.22 4.30
CA TYR A 60 0.22 -10.13 4.96
C TYR A 60 0.62 -9.66 6.37
N LEU A 61 0.85 -8.36 6.57
CA LEU A 61 1.14 -7.80 7.89
C LEU A 61 -0.05 -7.97 8.85
N VAL A 62 -1.27 -7.76 8.36
CA VAL A 62 -2.51 -8.00 9.12
C VAL A 62 -2.68 -9.48 9.44
N TYR A 63 -2.41 -10.38 8.50
CA TYR A 63 -2.42 -11.82 8.74
C TYR A 63 -1.44 -12.20 9.85
N LYS A 64 -0.22 -11.66 9.83
CA LYS A 64 0.78 -11.85 10.89
C LYS A 64 0.34 -11.30 12.25
N LEU A 65 -0.44 -10.22 12.28
CA LEU A 65 -1.05 -9.66 13.49
C LEU A 65 -2.14 -10.57 14.07
N LYS A 66 -2.91 -11.23 13.18
CA LYS A 66 -4.03 -12.11 13.54
C LYS A 66 -3.60 -13.53 13.90
N ALA A 67 -2.53 -14.03 13.28
CA ALA A 67 -2.02 -15.36 13.56
C ALA A 67 -1.55 -15.44 15.02
N PRO A 68 -2.08 -16.37 15.84
CA PRO A 68 -1.50 -16.65 17.14
C PRO A 68 -0.08 -17.12 16.89
N THR A 69 0.89 -16.29 17.28
CA THR A 69 2.31 -16.66 17.25
C THR A 69 2.58 -17.62 18.40
N ASP A 70 1.94 -18.79 18.35
CA ASP A 70 2.23 -19.93 19.21
C ASP A 70 3.15 -20.84 18.40
N LYS A 71 4.42 -20.46 18.39
CA LYS A 71 5.50 -21.39 18.09
C LYS A 71 6.27 -21.51 19.39
N LYS A 72 5.99 -22.62 20.09
CA LYS A 72 6.85 -23.24 21.10
C LYS A 72 8.32 -23.13 20.70
#